data_AF-A0A7U9XAU5-F1
#
_entry.id   AF-A0A7U9XAU5-F1
#
_cell.length_a   1.000
_cell.length_b   1.000
_cell.length_c   1.000
_cell.angle_alpha   90.00
_cell.angle_beta   90.00
_cell.angle_gamma   90.00
#
_symmetry.space_group_name_H-M   'P 1'
#
loop_
_entity.id
_entity.type
_entity.pdbx_description
1 polymer ?
#
loop_
_entity_poly.entity_id
_entity_poly.type
_entity_poly.pdbx_seq_one_letter_code
_entity_poly.pdbx_strand_id
1 'polypeptide(L)'
;MGIQEYLSDLLNNQLRDIKFRYREQIVNDIQNRMCSLLTRWEQEDFRRTVLFVTDEEALFYEPIAADDVRRFVVATVRNSMLEVAASINCKQFKMQEPLSNETIKSITSNAISYFKQCKFEILQNEAENLKHVDVYGEAIPKYPLAWTVLKRAALSSDTVDVFEKMYEVNYGNEEDEFLENKCIEVICDGYSLEFDDYLKEELGNVMSGRLDIFYVDCFKGLSRNFEKVLHVLQIILQSGKAFVTCNYYISNGRIEKRRKILRAFHCQKDMFDNVRNLNGLPAFFKSVLREMVEGF
;
A
#
# COMPACT_ATOMS: atom_id res chain seq x y z
N MET A 1 15.46 0.10 23.25
CA MET A 1 14.67 -0.28 22.06
C MET A 1 14.07 0.97 21.47
N GLY A 2 14.43 1.27 20.23
CA GLY A 2 14.09 2.50 19.53
C GLY A 2 14.27 2.33 18.02
N ILE A 3 13.93 3.36 17.26
CA ILE A 3 14.07 3.40 15.81
C ILE A 3 15.54 3.23 15.43
N GLN A 4 16.44 4.02 16.01
CA GLN A 4 17.88 3.99 15.69
C GLN A 4 18.53 2.65 16.01
N GLU A 5 18.16 2.05 17.14
CA GLU A 5 18.67 0.73 17.55
C GLU A 5 18.18 -0.36 16.57
N TYR A 6 16.90 -0.36 16.18
CA TYR A 6 16.39 -1.27 15.14
C TYR A 6 17.14 -1.11 13.82
N LEU A 7 17.28 0.13 13.35
CA LEU A 7 17.85 0.45 12.05
C LEU A 7 19.35 0.16 12.00
N SER A 8 20.10 0.55 13.03
CA SER A 8 21.57 0.49 13.06
C SER A 8 22.11 -0.89 13.40
N ASP A 9 21.38 -1.65 14.22
CA ASP A 9 21.84 -2.95 14.70
C ASP A 9 21.13 -4.09 13.98
N LEU A 10 19.82 -4.22 14.17
CA LEU A 10 19.07 -5.38 13.70
C LEU A 10 18.97 -5.40 12.17
N LEU A 11 18.35 -4.37 11.58
CA LEU A 11 18.14 -4.30 10.13
C LEU A 11 19.47 -4.25 9.38
N ASN A 12 20.41 -3.43 9.85
CA ASN A 12 21.73 -3.26 9.23
C ASN A 12 22.51 -4.58 9.14
N ASN A 13 22.43 -5.41 10.19
CA ASN A 13 23.03 -6.75 10.20
C ASN A 13 22.29 -7.73 9.28
N GLN A 14 20.95 -7.65 9.24
CA GLN A 14 20.15 -8.49 8.32
C GLN A 14 20.41 -8.18 6.84
N LEU A 15 20.82 -6.95 6.53
CA LEU A 15 21.14 -6.50 5.17
C LEU A 15 22.64 -6.48 4.86
N ARG A 16 23.48 -7.14 5.67
CA ARG A 16 24.95 -7.08 5.55
C ARG A 16 25.52 -7.54 4.21
N ASP A 17 24.78 -8.39 3.49
CA ASP A 17 25.20 -8.91 2.18
C ASP A 17 24.93 -7.90 1.04
N ILE A 18 24.16 -6.84 1.32
CA ILE A 18 23.96 -5.71 0.41
C ILE A 18 25.09 -4.71 0.61
N LYS A 19 25.64 -4.17 -0.48
CA LYS A 19 26.70 -3.15 -0.42
C LYS A 19 26.25 -1.95 0.41
N PHE A 20 27.17 -1.47 1.25
CA PHE A 20 26.95 -0.41 2.24
C PHE A 20 26.07 0.75 1.76
N ARG A 21 26.43 1.40 0.64
CA ARG A 21 25.69 2.56 0.10
C ARG A 21 24.22 2.28 -0.22
N TYR A 22 23.87 1.06 -0.61
CA TYR A 22 22.50 0.68 -0.97
C TYR A 22 21.71 0.23 0.24
N ARG A 23 22.40 -0.41 1.19
CA ARG A 23 21.85 -0.66 2.52
C ARG A 23 21.47 0.65 3.22
N GLU A 24 22.30 1.68 3.12
CA GLU A 24 21.98 3.01 3.65
C GLU A 24 20.72 3.63 3.00
N GLN A 25 20.53 3.43 1.69
CA GLN A 25 19.30 3.90 1.02
C GLN A 25 18.05 3.22 1.59
N ILE A 26 18.08 1.89 1.76
CA ILE A 26 16.97 1.13 2.34
C ILE A 26 16.70 1.58 3.80
N VAL A 27 17.76 1.69 4.60
CA VAL A 27 17.66 2.12 6.01
C VAL A 27 17.08 3.54 6.10
N ASN A 28 17.54 4.46 5.25
CA ASN A 28 17.05 5.84 5.23
C ASN A 28 15.57 5.93 4.79
N ASP A 29 15.15 5.16 3.79
CA ASP A 29 13.73 5.11 3.39
C ASP A 29 12.85 4.57 4.52
N ILE A 30 13.27 3.49 5.19
CA ILE A 30 12.53 2.94 6.33
C ILE A 30 12.48 3.97 7.48
N GLN A 31 13.57 4.68 7.77
CA GLN A 31 13.57 5.74 8.77
C GLN A 31 12.54 6.84 8.42
N ASN A 32 12.53 7.28 7.16
CA ASN A 32 11.60 8.31 6.70
C ASN A 32 10.15 7.86 6.86
N ARG A 33 9.83 6.63 6.48
CA ARG A 33 8.49 6.04 6.65
C ARG A 33 8.09 5.92 8.12
N MET A 34 8.98 5.40 8.96
CA MET A 34 8.74 5.31 10.40
C MET A 34 8.46 6.67 11.01
N CYS A 35 9.32 7.66 10.74
CA CYS A 35 9.20 8.99 11.34
C CYS A 35 7.97 9.75 10.80
N SER A 36 7.70 9.68 9.50
CA SER A 36 6.52 10.29 8.86
C SER A 36 5.21 9.77 9.47
N LEU A 37 5.14 8.48 9.81
CA LEU A 37 3.98 7.87 10.46
C LEU A 37 3.93 8.15 11.97
N LEU A 38 5.05 8.05 12.67
CA LEU A 38 5.12 8.17 14.14
C LEU A 38 4.91 9.62 14.61
N THR A 39 5.44 10.62 13.90
CA THR A 39 5.25 12.04 14.27
C THR A 39 3.78 12.49 14.22
N ARG A 40 2.90 11.70 13.60
CA ARG A 40 1.46 11.93 13.54
C ARG A 40 0.65 10.74 14.08
N TRP A 41 1.24 9.91 14.91
CA TRP A 41 0.60 8.69 15.39
C TRP A 41 -0.71 8.96 16.13
N GLU A 42 -0.76 10.03 16.93
CA GLU A 42 -1.95 10.46 17.66
C GLU A 42 -3.04 11.09 16.76
N GLN A 43 -2.71 11.43 15.51
CA GLN A 43 -3.71 11.86 14.53
C GLN A 43 -4.40 10.61 13.97
N GLU A 44 -5.49 10.20 14.61
CA GLU A 44 -6.18 8.94 14.30
C GLU A 44 -6.55 8.83 12.83
N ASP A 45 -7.05 9.90 12.22
CA ASP A 45 -7.46 9.90 10.83
C ASP A 45 -6.29 9.68 9.89
N PHE A 46 -5.17 10.36 10.12
CA PHE A 46 -3.94 10.15 9.38
C PHE A 46 -3.43 8.70 9.55
N ARG A 47 -3.25 8.28 10.81
CA ARG A 47 -2.71 6.95 11.14
C ARG A 47 -3.55 5.82 10.56
N ARG A 48 -4.87 5.83 10.79
CA ARG A 48 -5.76 4.76 10.31
C ARG A 48 -5.79 4.69 8.80
N THR A 49 -5.74 5.84 8.11
CA THR A 49 -5.76 5.88 6.65
C THR A 49 -4.48 5.33 6.03
N VAL A 50 -3.32 5.71 6.55
CA VAL A 50 -2.02 5.15 6.10
C VAL A 50 -1.95 3.66 6.37
N LEU A 51 -2.40 3.20 7.54
CA LEU A 51 -2.37 1.78 7.89
C LEU A 51 -3.41 0.94 7.11
N PHE A 52 -4.52 1.53 6.69
CA PHE A 52 -5.62 0.83 5.99
C PHE A 52 -5.15 0.09 4.74
N VAL A 53 -4.24 0.68 3.95
CA VAL A 53 -3.70 0.02 2.74
C VAL A 53 -2.78 -1.18 3.04
N THR A 54 -2.48 -1.43 4.31
CA THR A 54 -1.63 -2.53 4.75
C THR A 54 -2.39 -3.63 5.50
N ASP A 55 -3.68 -3.43 5.78
CA ASP A 55 -4.51 -4.36 6.56
C ASP A 55 -4.46 -5.79 6.00
N GLU A 56 -4.59 -5.94 4.69
CA GLU A 56 -4.62 -7.22 4.01
C GLU A 56 -3.27 -7.96 4.08
N GLU A 57 -2.16 -7.22 3.96
CA GLU A 57 -0.79 -7.78 3.99
C GLU A 57 -0.30 -8.05 5.42
N ALA A 58 -0.71 -7.25 6.40
CA ALA A 58 -0.37 -7.45 7.81
C ALA A 58 -0.86 -8.79 8.36
N LEU A 59 -1.94 -9.36 7.80
CA LEU A 59 -2.44 -10.69 8.15
C LEU A 59 -1.53 -11.85 7.72
N PHE A 60 -0.56 -11.60 6.84
CA PHE A 60 0.35 -12.63 6.33
C PHE A 60 1.53 -12.91 7.26
N TYR A 61 1.97 -11.90 8.02
CA TYR A 61 3.22 -11.98 8.75
C TYR A 61 3.04 -12.40 10.21
N GLU A 62 3.93 -13.29 10.63
CA GLU A 62 4.11 -13.77 12.00
C GLU A 62 5.30 -13.04 12.66
N PRO A 63 5.42 -13.00 14.00
CA PRO A 63 4.50 -13.57 14.98
C PRO A 63 3.22 -12.74 15.16
N ILE A 64 2.19 -13.34 15.74
CA ILE A 64 1.02 -12.61 16.22
C ILE A 64 1.45 -11.50 17.20
N ALA A 65 1.05 -10.28 16.87
CA ALA A 65 1.22 -9.06 17.64
C ALA A 65 -0.05 -8.20 17.52
N ALA A 66 -0.11 -7.10 18.28
CA ALA A 66 -1.19 -6.13 18.12
C ALA A 66 -1.27 -5.66 16.65
N ASP A 67 -2.48 -5.41 16.16
CA ASP A 67 -2.70 -5.06 14.74
C ASP A 67 -1.90 -3.83 14.32
N ASP A 68 -1.85 -2.81 15.17
CA ASP A 68 -1.07 -1.60 14.94
C ASP A 68 0.43 -1.88 14.78
N VAL A 69 1.00 -2.85 15.51
CA VAL A 69 2.41 -3.25 15.35
C VAL A 69 2.64 -3.88 13.98
N ARG A 70 1.77 -4.82 13.58
CA ARG A 70 1.92 -5.53 12.30
C ARG A 70 1.74 -4.58 11.12
N ARG A 71 0.71 -3.74 11.17
CA ARG A 71 0.44 -2.73 10.13
C ARG A 71 1.55 -1.68 10.06
N PHE A 72 2.05 -1.20 11.22
CA PHE A 72 3.20 -0.31 11.27
C PHE A 72 4.43 -0.91 10.59
N VAL A 73 4.78 -2.17 10.90
CA VAL A 73 5.92 -2.84 10.28
C VAL A 73 5.71 -3.05 8.78
N VAL A 74 4.51 -3.46 8.36
CA VAL A 74 4.23 -3.60 6.92
C VAL A 74 4.35 -2.24 6.22
N ALA A 75 3.72 -1.19 6.74
CA ALA A 75 3.75 0.14 6.14
C ALA A 75 5.16 0.73 6.03
N THR A 76 6.00 0.51 7.04
CA THR A 76 7.28 1.23 7.17
C THR A 76 8.50 0.41 6.78
N VAL A 77 8.47 -0.91 6.99
CA VAL A 77 9.60 -1.82 6.69
C VAL A 77 9.32 -2.62 5.43
N ARG A 78 8.19 -3.32 5.33
CA ARG A 78 7.93 -4.18 4.17
C ARG A 78 7.65 -3.35 2.93
N ASN A 79 6.87 -2.28 3.08
CA ASN A 79 6.47 -1.34 2.05
C ASN A 79 7.51 -0.22 1.93
N SER A 80 8.77 -0.60 1.77
CA SER A 80 9.93 0.29 1.65
C SER A 80 10.77 -0.10 0.43
N MET A 81 11.90 0.58 0.22
CA MET A 81 12.93 0.21 -0.76
C MET A 81 13.48 -1.22 -0.56
N LEU A 82 13.17 -1.88 0.56
CA LEU A 82 13.37 -3.32 0.72
C LEU A 82 12.66 -4.14 -0.38
N GLU A 83 11.55 -3.64 -0.93
CA GLU A 83 10.84 -4.23 -2.06
C GLU A 83 11.71 -4.23 -3.34
N VAL A 84 12.43 -3.14 -3.61
CA VAL A 84 13.36 -3.06 -4.75
C VAL A 84 14.42 -4.14 -4.63
N ALA A 85 14.99 -4.33 -3.44
CA ALA A 85 15.97 -5.39 -3.16
C ALA A 85 15.40 -6.81 -3.30
N ALA A 86 14.09 -6.98 -3.08
CA ALA A 86 13.38 -8.27 -3.14
C ALA A 86 12.87 -8.64 -4.54
N SER A 87 13.18 -7.84 -5.55
CA SER A 87 12.54 -7.91 -6.86
C SER A 87 13.56 -8.01 -7.99
N ILE A 88 13.10 -8.15 -9.24
CA ILE A 88 14.06 -8.21 -10.36
C ILE A 88 14.81 -6.88 -10.57
N ASN A 89 14.34 -5.80 -9.94
CA ASN A 89 15.01 -4.49 -9.92
C ASN A 89 16.16 -4.39 -8.90
N CYS A 90 16.49 -5.47 -8.18
CA CYS A 90 17.65 -5.52 -7.27
C CYS A 90 18.99 -5.15 -7.95
N LYS A 91 19.07 -5.22 -9.28
CA LYS A 91 20.20 -4.72 -10.09
C LYS A 91 20.46 -3.22 -9.89
N GLN A 92 19.45 -2.42 -9.53
CA GLN A 92 19.61 -1.01 -9.13
C GLN A 92 20.55 -0.88 -7.92
N PHE A 93 20.52 -1.87 -7.02
CA PHE A 93 21.42 -2.00 -5.88
C PHE A 93 22.69 -2.81 -6.17
N LYS A 94 22.98 -3.08 -7.45
CA LYS A 94 24.12 -3.90 -7.91
C LYS A 94 24.15 -5.29 -7.25
N MET A 95 22.98 -5.82 -6.91
CA MET A 95 22.79 -7.19 -6.49
C MET A 95 22.65 -8.07 -7.74
N GLN A 96 23.17 -9.28 -7.68
CA GLN A 96 23.05 -10.26 -8.77
C GLN A 96 21.67 -10.91 -8.77
N GLU A 97 21.21 -11.26 -7.57
CA GLU A 97 19.92 -11.91 -7.32
C GLU A 97 19.12 -11.12 -6.29
N PRO A 98 17.78 -11.14 -6.37
CA PRO A 98 16.93 -10.53 -5.36
C PRO A 98 17.08 -11.20 -3.99
N LEU A 99 16.72 -10.47 -2.93
CA LEU A 99 16.47 -11.09 -1.63
C LEU A 99 15.39 -12.15 -1.76
N SER A 100 15.64 -13.35 -1.22
CA SER A 100 14.66 -14.42 -1.24
C SER A 100 13.41 -14.09 -0.40
N ASN A 101 12.31 -14.75 -0.71
CA ASN A 101 11.06 -14.65 0.05
C ASN A 101 11.27 -15.02 1.53
N GLU A 102 12.15 -15.99 1.83
CA GLU A 102 12.49 -16.40 3.18
C GLU A 102 13.21 -15.28 3.94
N THR A 103 14.16 -14.61 3.28
CA THR A 103 14.88 -13.46 3.85
C THR A 103 13.94 -12.31 4.14
N ILE A 104 13.05 -11.99 3.20
CA ILE A 104 12.02 -10.96 3.39
C ILE A 104 11.06 -11.29 4.54
N LYS A 105 10.59 -12.53 4.61
CA LYS A 105 9.76 -13.01 5.74
C LYS A 105 10.52 -12.87 7.05
N SER A 106 11.79 -13.28 7.10
CA SER A 106 12.63 -13.17 8.29
C SER A 106 12.84 -11.71 8.73
N ILE A 107 13.15 -10.79 7.81
CA ILE A 107 13.29 -9.36 8.10
C ILE A 107 11.99 -8.80 8.69
N THR A 108 10.86 -9.09 8.04
CA THR A 108 9.55 -8.58 8.47
C THR A 108 9.14 -9.16 9.83
N SER A 109 9.32 -10.47 10.05
CA SER A 109 9.02 -11.14 11.32
C SER A 109 9.91 -10.69 12.48
N ASN A 110 11.19 -10.44 12.21
CA ASN A 110 12.11 -9.91 13.22
C ASN A 110 11.75 -8.47 13.58
N ALA A 111 11.34 -7.65 12.61
CA ALA A 111 10.82 -6.30 12.86
C ALA A 111 9.55 -6.34 13.72
N ILE A 112 8.58 -7.21 13.42
CA ILE A 112 7.38 -7.40 14.27
C ILE A 112 7.79 -7.79 15.69
N SER A 113 8.70 -8.74 15.84
CA SER A 113 9.19 -9.19 17.15
C SER A 113 9.88 -8.08 17.94
N TYR A 114 10.62 -7.20 17.25
CA TYR A 114 11.27 -6.04 17.84
C TYR A 114 10.24 -4.99 18.31
N PHE A 115 9.38 -4.53 17.40
CA PHE A 115 8.43 -3.45 17.68
C PHE A 115 7.28 -3.89 18.61
N LYS A 116 6.97 -5.18 18.70
CA LYS A 116 6.03 -5.73 19.69
C LYS A 116 6.45 -5.44 21.15
N GLN A 117 7.75 -5.25 21.39
CA GLN A 117 8.30 -4.96 22.72
C GLN A 117 8.41 -3.45 22.98
N CYS A 118 8.22 -2.62 21.96
CA CYS A 118 8.34 -1.18 22.05
C CYS A 118 7.02 -0.54 22.51
N LYS A 119 7.13 0.54 23.27
CA LYS A 119 6.00 1.46 23.51
C LYS A 119 6.00 2.49 22.40
N PHE A 120 4.87 2.68 21.72
CA PHE A 120 4.80 3.61 20.59
C PHE A 120 5.11 5.05 21.02
N GLU A 121 4.76 5.44 22.24
CA GLU A 121 5.09 6.75 22.80
C GLU A 121 6.60 7.01 22.84
N ILE A 122 7.41 5.96 23.09
CA ILE A 122 8.88 6.08 23.05
C ILE A 122 9.34 6.28 21.60
N LEU A 123 8.78 5.53 20.65
CA LEU A 123 9.11 5.65 19.23
C LEU A 123 8.71 7.02 18.67
N GLN A 124 7.57 7.56 19.11
CA GLN A 124 7.11 8.91 18.75
C GLN A 124 8.10 9.98 19.22
N ASN A 125 8.50 9.95 20.50
CA ASN A 125 9.48 10.88 21.05
C ASN A 125 10.84 10.81 20.31
N GLU A 126 11.26 9.61 19.90
CA GLU A 126 12.47 9.46 19.11
C GLU A 126 12.30 10.05 17.70
N ALA A 127 11.18 9.76 17.03
CA ALA A 127 10.88 10.26 15.68
C ALA A 127 10.83 11.79 15.59
N GLU A 128 10.32 12.48 16.62
CA GLU A 128 10.30 13.95 16.70
C GLU A 128 11.69 14.58 16.63
N ASN A 129 12.71 13.86 17.11
CA ASN A 129 14.10 14.35 17.15
C ASN A 129 14.92 13.90 15.94
N LEU A 130 14.36 13.07 15.05
CA LEU A 130 15.04 12.56 13.86
C LEU A 130 14.69 13.40 12.64
N LYS A 131 15.72 13.83 11.91
CA LYS A 131 15.52 14.43 10.59
C LYS A 131 15.01 13.37 9.62
N HIS A 132 13.90 13.67 8.96
CA HIS A 132 13.27 12.78 8.01
C HIS A 132 12.55 13.56 6.91
N VAL A 133 12.24 12.86 5.81
CA VAL A 133 11.30 13.30 4.78
C VAL A 133 9.92 12.76 5.14
N ASP A 134 8.90 13.60 5.00
CA ASP A 134 7.54 13.25 5.36
C ASP A 134 6.81 12.53 4.22
N VAL A 135 7.24 11.30 3.95
CA VAL A 135 6.81 10.52 2.78
C VAL A 135 5.29 10.34 2.66
N TYR A 136 4.57 10.19 3.77
CA TYR A 136 3.11 10.06 3.73
C TYR A 136 2.44 11.42 3.63
N GLY A 137 2.89 12.42 4.39
CA GLY A 137 2.28 13.75 4.38
C GLY A 137 2.49 14.51 3.07
N GLU A 138 3.63 14.33 2.40
CA GLU A 138 3.92 14.95 1.09
C GLU A 138 3.07 14.36 -0.05
N ALA A 139 2.61 13.10 0.08
CA ALA A 139 1.77 12.45 -0.93
C ALA A 139 0.31 12.94 -0.88
N ILE A 140 -0.22 13.23 0.31
CA ILE A 140 -1.62 13.60 0.53
C ILE A 140 -2.11 14.80 -0.31
N PRO A 141 -1.42 15.95 -0.33
CA PRO A 141 -1.90 17.12 -1.07
C PRO A 141 -1.90 16.93 -2.59
N LYS A 142 -1.18 15.92 -3.10
CA LYS A 142 -1.16 15.57 -4.53
C LYS A 142 -2.41 14.80 -4.96
N TYR A 143 -3.05 14.06 -4.05
CA TYR A 143 -4.18 13.17 -4.35
C TYR A 143 -5.34 13.33 -3.34
N PRO A 144 -5.98 14.51 -3.29
CA PRO A 144 -6.88 14.85 -2.19
C PRO A 144 -8.22 14.09 -2.23
N LEU A 145 -8.76 13.73 -3.40
CA LEU A 145 -9.96 12.88 -3.51
C LEU A 145 -9.66 11.47 -3.04
N ALA A 146 -8.56 10.89 -3.50
CA ALA A 146 -8.11 9.56 -3.08
C ALA A 146 -7.92 9.50 -1.57
N TRP A 147 -7.22 10.49 -0.99
CA TRP A 147 -7.04 10.59 0.45
C TRP A 147 -8.37 10.69 1.19
N THR A 148 -9.28 11.55 0.74
CA THR A 148 -10.55 11.78 1.43
C THR A 148 -11.45 10.54 1.43
N VAL A 149 -11.54 9.84 0.29
CA VAL A 149 -12.31 8.60 0.18
C VAL A 149 -11.65 7.48 0.98
N LEU A 150 -10.33 7.34 0.93
CA LEU A 150 -9.59 6.32 1.69
C LEU A 150 -9.69 6.55 3.19
N LYS A 151 -9.62 7.82 3.64
CA LYS A 151 -9.83 8.20 5.03
C LYS A 151 -11.21 7.82 5.52
N ARG A 152 -12.23 8.07 4.71
CA ARG A 152 -13.60 7.65 5.01
C ARG A 152 -13.70 6.13 5.12
N ALA A 153 -13.08 5.39 4.20
CA ALA A 153 -13.06 3.93 4.22
C ALA A 153 -12.40 3.38 5.49
N ALA A 154 -11.27 3.97 5.89
CA ALA A 154 -10.47 3.59 7.04
C ALA A 154 -11.16 3.88 8.38
N LEU A 155 -11.89 5.00 8.48
CA LEU A 155 -12.54 5.44 9.72
C LEU A 155 -13.90 4.78 9.97
N SER A 156 -14.65 4.49 8.90
CA SER A 156 -15.97 3.88 9.01
C SER A 156 -15.90 2.51 9.70
N SER A 157 -16.82 2.25 10.62
CA SER A 157 -17.04 0.92 11.22
C SER A 157 -18.01 0.06 10.40
N ASP A 158 -18.79 0.70 9.54
CA ASP A 158 -19.86 0.04 8.80
C ASP A 158 -19.33 -0.69 7.58
N THR A 159 -19.98 -1.79 7.23
CA THR A 159 -19.64 -2.55 6.02
C THR A 159 -20.14 -1.87 4.73
N VAL A 160 -21.06 -0.91 4.85
CA VAL A 160 -21.61 -0.14 3.72
C VAL A 160 -21.68 1.32 4.13
N ASP A 161 -21.14 2.20 3.30
CA ASP A 161 -21.16 3.64 3.48
C ASP A 161 -21.46 4.30 2.13
N VAL A 162 -22.63 4.94 2.03
CA VAL A 162 -23.08 5.67 0.83
C VAL A 162 -23.11 7.15 1.18
N PHE A 163 -22.51 7.98 0.33
CA PHE A 163 -22.31 9.39 0.60
C PHE A 163 -22.43 10.23 -0.66
N GLU A 164 -22.62 11.54 -0.47
CA GLU A 164 -22.61 12.48 -1.58
C GLU A 164 -21.24 12.50 -2.25
N LYS A 165 -21.24 12.48 -3.59
CA LYS A 165 -20.00 12.50 -4.36
C LYS A 165 -19.17 13.71 -3.96
N MET A 166 -17.90 13.47 -3.69
CA MET A 166 -16.93 14.50 -3.40
C MET A 166 -16.48 15.09 -4.74
N TYR A 167 -16.81 16.34 -4.98
CA TYR A 167 -16.33 17.07 -6.15
C TYR A 167 -15.03 17.76 -5.76
N GLU A 168 -13.95 17.46 -6.48
CA GLU A 168 -12.76 18.31 -6.44
C GLU A 168 -12.78 19.31 -7.59
N VAL A 169 -12.20 20.48 -7.29
CA VAL A 169 -11.85 21.51 -8.27
C VAL A 169 -10.93 20.85 -9.30
N ASN A 170 -11.26 20.96 -10.59
CA ASN A 170 -10.42 20.53 -11.70
C ASN A 170 -8.97 20.96 -11.47
N TYR A 171 -8.11 20.04 -11.02
CA TYR A 171 -6.70 20.12 -11.37
C TYR A 171 -6.65 19.79 -12.86
N GLY A 172 -6.26 20.79 -13.64
CA GLY A 172 -6.44 20.80 -15.09
C GLY A 172 -5.85 19.55 -15.75
N ASN A 173 -6.61 19.00 -16.69
CA ASN A 173 -6.19 18.11 -17.76
C ASN A 173 -5.07 17.09 -17.42
N GLU A 174 -5.20 16.29 -16.35
CA GLU A 174 -4.37 15.08 -16.22
C GLU A 174 -4.68 14.05 -17.33
N GLU A 175 -5.84 14.14 -17.98
CA GLU A 175 -6.16 13.37 -19.20
C GLU A 175 -5.17 13.67 -20.34
N ASP A 176 -4.70 14.91 -20.48
CA ASP A 176 -3.76 15.30 -21.54
C ASP A 176 -2.30 14.95 -21.18
N GLU A 177 -1.92 15.00 -19.89
CA GLU A 177 -0.57 14.59 -19.44
C GLU A 177 -0.38 13.06 -19.42
N PHE A 178 -1.44 12.28 -19.22
CA PHE A 178 -1.37 10.81 -19.25
C PHE A 178 -1.05 10.27 -20.65
N LEU A 179 -1.37 11.03 -21.71
CA LEU A 179 -1.27 10.61 -23.11
C LEU A 179 0.07 10.94 -23.81
N GLU A 180 1.03 11.62 -23.17
CA GLU A 180 2.26 12.08 -23.85
C GLU A 180 3.58 11.39 -23.50
N ASN A 181 3.62 10.35 -22.65
CA ASN A 181 4.89 9.69 -22.32
C ASN A 181 5.12 8.35 -23.06
N LYS A 182 6.03 8.40 -24.06
CA LYS A 182 6.60 7.22 -24.74
C LYS A 182 7.22 6.22 -23.75
N CYS A 183 6.91 4.94 -23.98
CA CYS A 183 7.39 3.74 -23.28
C CYS A 183 8.89 3.75 -22.93
N ILE A 184 9.18 3.40 -21.67
CA ILE A 184 10.41 2.74 -21.25
C ILE A 184 10.04 1.64 -20.22
N GLU A 185 10.62 0.46 -20.43
CA GLU A 185 10.49 -0.87 -19.81
C GLU A 185 9.85 -1.05 -18.41
N VAL A 186 8.88 -1.99 -18.36
CA VAL A 186 8.58 -3.03 -17.35
C VAL A 186 8.81 -2.67 -15.87
N ILE A 187 7.73 -2.37 -15.13
CA ILE A 187 7.80 -2.19 -13.66
C ILE A 187 7.88 -3.51 -12.96
N CYS A 188 8.89 -3.60 -12.10
CA CYS A 188 9.36 -4.87 -11.63
C CYS A 188 9.79 -4.88 -10.16
N ASP A 189 9.47 -3.82 -9.43
CA ASP A 189 9.40 -3.81 -7.97
C ASP A 189 8.05 -3.17 -7.62
N GLY A 190 7.33 -3.71 -6.63
CA GLY A 190 6.05 -3.12 -6.23
C GLY A 190 6.18 -1.73 -5.59
N TYR A 191 7.27 -0.99 -5.79
CA TYR A 191 7.64 0.23 -5.05
C TYR A 191 7.83 1.48 -5.94
N SER A 192 8.23 1.35 -7.20
CA SER A 192 8.39 2.51 -8.10
C SER A 192 7.10 3.31 -8.23
N LEU A 193 7.23 4.64 -8.35
CA LEU A 193 6.12 5.56 -8.65
C LEU A 193 5.66 5.48 -10.11
N GLU A 194 6.48 4.93 -11.01
CA GLU A 194 6.15 4.82 -12.43
C GLU A 194 4.95 3.89 -12.63
N PHE A 195 4.29 3.97 -13.80
CA PHE A 195 3.27 3.00 -14.23
C PHE A 195 3.80 2.12 -15.36
N ASP A 196 3.65 0.80 -15.23
CA ASP A 196 4.04 -0.16 -16.27
C ASP A 196 3.02 -0.12 -17.40
N ASP A 197 3.38 -0.73 -18.52
CA ASP A 197 2.53 -0.79 -19.70
C ASP A 197 1.17 -1.43 -19.39
N TYR A 198 1.14 -2.45 -18.53
CA TYR A 198 -0.11 -3.12 -18.12
C TYR A 198 -1.00 -2.19 -17.30
N LEU A 199 -0.48 -1.55 -16.25
CA LEU A 199 -1.22 -0.60 -15.43
C LEU A 199 -1.70 0.60 -16.24
N LYS A 200 -0.87 1.11 -17.18
CA LYS A 200 -1.26 2.18 -18.10
C LYS A 200 -2.42 1.76 -19.00
N GLU A 201 -2.37 0.55 -19.57
CA GLU A 201 -3.44 0.03 -20.42
C GLU A 201 -4.75 -0.11 -19.65
N GLU A 202 -4.71 -0.72 -18.45
CA GLU A 202 -5.88 -0.90 -17.61
C GLU A 202 -6.49 0.44 -17.17
N LEU A 203 -5.67 1.41 -16.75
CA LEU A 203 -6.13 2.76 -16.43
C LEU A 203 -6.71 3.47 -17.67
N GLY A 204 -6.09 3.31 -18.83
CA GLY A 204 -6.63 3.84 -20.09
C GLY A 204 -8.00 3.26 -20.45
N ASN A 205 -8.23 1.97 -20.17
CA ASN A 205 -9.53 1.33 -20.35
C ASN A 205 -10.59 1.87 -19.37
N VAL A 206 -10.20 2.19 -18.12
CA VAL A 206 -11.07 2.82 -17.11
C VAL A 206 -11.44 4.25 -17.53
N MET A 207 -10.46 5.07 -17.90
CA MET A 207 -10.64 6.46 -18.32
C MET A 207 -11.48 6.58 -19.60
N SER A 208 -11.24 5.70 -20.58
CA SER A 208 -12.04 5.66 -21.82
C SER A 208 -13.46 5.11 -21.62
N GLY A 209 -13.81 4.68 -20.40
CA GLY A 209 -15.11 4.14 -20.06
C GLY A 209 -15.37 2.72 -20.58
N ARG A 210 -14.34 2.01 -21.07
CA ARG A 210 -14.43 0.60 -21.45
C ARG A 210 -14.60 -0.30 -20.22
N LEU A 211 -14.00 0.10 -19.10
CA LEU A 211 -14.13 -0.58 -17.81
C LEU A 211 -14.76 0.37 -16.79
N ASP A 212 -15.79 -0.12 -16.08
CA ASP A 212 -16.40 0.61 -14.97
C ASP A 212 -15.72 0.34 -13.63
N ILE A 213 -14.93 -0.74 -13.57
CA ILE A 213 -14.26 -1.24 -12.38
C ILE A 213 -12.79 -1.52 -12.71
N PHE A 214 -11.91 -1.05 -11.85
CA PHE A 214 -10.51 -1.45 -11.79
C PHE A 214 -10.34 -2.44 -10.64
N TYR A 215 -9.93 -3.68 -10.94
CA TYR A 215 -9.79 -4.73 -9.94
C TYR A 215 -8.34 -5.16 -9.71
N VAL A 216 -7.96 -5.27 -8.43
CA VAL A 216 -6.72 -5.92 -7.96
C VAL A 216 -7.06 -6.73 -6.71
N ASP A 217 -6.46 -7.89 -6.48
CA ASP A 217 -6.88 -8.75 -5.35
C ASP A 217 -6.75 -8.07 -3.97
N CYS A 218 -5.72 -7.25 -3.79
CA CYS A 218 -5.44 -6.47 -2.57
C CYS A 218 -4.50 -5.29 -2.88
N PHE A 219 -4.33 -4.36 -1.94
CA PHE A 219 -3.49 -3.15 -2.14
C PHE A 219 -2.05 -3.46 -2.54
N LYS A 220 -1.38 -4.45 -1.92
CA LYS A 220 -0.02 -4.84 -2.31
C LYS A 220 0.07 -5.38 -3.75
N GLY A 221 -1.05 -5.88 -4.28
CA GLY A 221 -1.17 -6.32 -5.68
C GLY A 221 -1.18 -5.16 -6.66
N LEU A 222 -1.55 -3.96 -6.20
CA LEU A 222 -1.36 -2.72 -6.94
C LEU A 222 0.05 -2.17 -6.73
N SER A 223 0.39 -1.85 -5.48
CA SER A 223 1.69 -1.32 -5.11
C SER A 223 1.89 -1.32 -3.60
N ARG A 224 3.12 -1.52 -3.17
CA ARG A 224 3.61 -1.25 -1.82
C ARG A 224 4.01 0.22 -1.62
N ASN A 225 4.01 1.04 -2.66
CA ASN A 225 4.22 2.47 -2.54
C ASN A 225 2.89 3.21 -2.31
N PHE A 226 2.76 3.81 -1.13
CA PHE A 226 1.57 4.54 -0.72
C PHE A 226 1.18 5.67 -1.68
N GLU A 227 2.16 6.42 -2.19
CA GLU A 227 1.90 7.51 -3.13
C GLU A 227 1.36 6.98 -4.46
N LYS A 228 1.89 5.88 -4.97
CA LYS A 228 1.37 5.21 -6.17
C LYS A 228 -0.06 4.68 -5.96
N VAL A 229 -0.36 4.12 -4.77
CA VAL A 229 -1.72 3.71 -4.42
C VAL A 229 -2.68 4.90 -4.45
N LEU A 230 -2.30 6.04 -3.86
CA LEU A 230 -3.12 7.26 -3.90
C LEU A 230 -3.31 7.78 -5.33
N HIS A 231 -2.24 7.80 -6.13
CA HIS A 231 -2.29 8.26 -7.51
C HIS A 231 -3.27 7.44 -8.35
N VAL A 232 -3.19 6.12 -8.28
CA VAL A 232 -4.10 5.22 -9.01
C VAL A 232 -5.54 5.39 -8.54
N LEU A 233 -5.77 5.49 -7.22
CA LEU A 233 -7.09 5.77 -6.67
C LEU A 233 -7.64 7.12 -7.16
N GLN A 234 -6.81 8.15 -7.25
CA GLN A 234 -7.20 9.48 -7.71
C GLN A 234 -7.78 9.39 -9.13
N ILE A 235 -7.03 8.78 -10.05
CA ILE A 235 -7.43 8.60 -11.47
C ILE A 235 -8.77 7.86 -11.57
N ILE A 236 -8.91 6.73 -10.87
CA ILE A 236 -10.12 5.90 -10.92
C ILE A 236 -11.33 6.67 -10.39
N LEU A 237 -11.18 7.36 -9.25
CA LEU A 237 -12.27 8.07 -8.59
C LEU A 237 -12.70 9.33 -9.36
N GLN A 238 -11.76 10.05 -9.97
CA GLN A 238 -12.05 11.20 -10.85
C GLN A 238 -12.77 10.78 -12.13
N SER A 239 -12.43 9.60 -12.67
CA SER A 239 -13.13 8.99 -13.81
C SER A 239 -14.55 8.51 -13.46
N GLY A 240 -14.98 8.66 -12.21
CA GLY A 240 -16.28 8.21 -11.72
C GLY A 240 -16.42 6.68 -11.67
N LYS A 241 -15.31 5.96 -11.72
CA LYS A 241 -15.24 4.49 -11.71
C LYS A 241 -14.95 3.96 -10.30
N ALA A 242 -14.94 2.64 -10.15
CA ALA A 242 -14.71 1.98 -8.86
C ALA A 242 -13.37 1.25 -8.81
N PHE A 243 -12.64 1.42 -7.71
CA PHE A 243 -11.52 0.57 -7.34
C PHE A 243 -12.04 -0.59 -6.49
N VAL A 244 -11.72 -1.82 -6.88
CA VAL A 244 -12.26 -3.03 -6.25
C VAL A 244 -11.15 -3.99 -5.89
N THR A 245 -11.21 -4.53 -4.67
CA THR A 245 -10.39 -5.66 -4.23
C THR A 245 -11.24 -6.85 -3.82
N CYS A 246 -10.65 -7.94 -3.34
CA CYS A 246 -11.44 -9.01 -2.72
C CYS A 246 -12.08 -8.55 -1.38
N ASN A 247 -11.62 -7.45 -0.80
CA ASN A 247 -12.05 -6.95 0.51
C ASN A 247 -12.82 -5.63 0.47
N TYR A 248 -12.62 -4.82 -0.57
CA TYR A 248 -13.13 -3.47 -0.62
C TYR A 248 -13.75 -3.15 -1.99
N TYR A 249 -14.89 -2.48 -1.98
CA TYR A 249 -15.40 -1.72 -3.11
C TYR A 249 -15.29 -0.24 -2.75
N ILE A 250 -14.58 0.54 -3.55
CA ILE A 250 -14.30 1.95 -3.28
C ILE A 250 -14.64 2.76 -4.53
N SER A 251 -15.61 3.66 -4.42
CA SER A 251 -15.99 4.60 -5.47
C SER A 251 -16.32 5.96 -4.87
N ASN A 252 -16.35 7.00 -5.70
CA ASN A 252 -16.78 8.32 -5.26
C ASN A 252 -18.30 8.32 -4.99
N GLY A 253 -18.68 8.22 -3.72
CA GLY A 253 -20.05 8.15 -3.23
C GLY A 253 -20.49 6.80 -2.66
N ARG A 254 -19.63 5.77 -2.70
CA ARG A 254 -19.93 4.47 -2.08
C ARG A 254 -18.67 3.69 -1.72
N ILE A 255 -18.63 3.22 -0.48
CA ILE A 255 -17.63 2.28 0.04
C ILE A 255 -18.37 1.05 0.60
N GLU A 256 -17.93 -0.14 0.21
CA GLU A 256 -18.37 -1.39 0.84
C GLU A 256 -17.15 -2.21 1.28
N LYS A 257 -17.24 -2.81 2.47
CA LYS A 257 -16.14 -3.54 3.12
C LYS A 257 -16.60 -4.94 3.50
N ARG A 258 -15.73 -5.92 3.28
CA ARG A 258 -15.92 -7.27 3.79
C ARG A 258 -15.90 -7.26 5.32
N ARG A 259 -16.87 -7.93 5.96
CA ARG A 259 -16.98 -8.01 7.43
C ARG A 259 -15.74 -8.57 8.11
N LYS A 260 -15.11 -9.57 7.48
CA LYS A 260 -13.82 -10.13 7.90
C LYS A 260 -12.91 -10.15 6.69
N ILE A 261 -11.90 -9.27 6.68
CA ILE A 261 -10.98 -9.15 5.57
C ILE A 261 -10.23 -10.48 5.33
N LEU A 262 -10.01 -10.79 4.06
CA LEU A 262 -9.16 -11.86 3.59
C LEU A 262 -7.71 -11.39 3.59
N ARG A 263 -6.80 -12.32 3.88
CA ARG A 263 -5.37 -12.05 3.77
C ARG A 263 -5.00 -11.84 2.29
N ALA A 264 -4.00 -10.99 2.06
CA ALA A 264 -3.45 -10.76 0.74
C ALA A 264 -2.88 -12.05 0.11
N PHE A 265 -3.05 -12.23 -1.21
CA PHE A 265 -2.56 -13.40 -1.95
C PHE A 265 -1.04 -13.58 -1.86
N HIS A 266 -0.56 -14.83 -1.98
CA HIS A 266 0.87 -15.13 -2.19
C HIS A 266 1.14 -15.77 -3.55
N CYS A 267 0.14 -16.46 -4.11
CA CYS A 267 0.20 -17.07 -5.43
C CYS A 267 -1.12 -16.86 -6.21
N GLN A 268 -1.12 -17.19 -7.50
CA GLN A 268 -2.32 -17.08 -8.35
C GLN A 268 -3.50 -17.87 -7.80
N LYS A 269 -3.26 -19.05 -7.21
CA LYS A 269 -4.32 -19.84 -6.57
C LYS A 269 -5.03 -19.06 -5.46
N ASP A 270 -4.28 -18.35 -4.62
CA ASP A 270 -4.87 -17.52 -3.56
C ASP A 270 -5.75 -16.41 -4.16
N MET A 271 -5.33 -15.79 -5.29
CA MET A 271 -6.14 -14.77 -5.99
C MET A 271 -7.47 -15.36 -6.49
N PHE A 272 -7.43 -16.55 -7.11
CA PHE A 272 -8.64 -17.24 -7.57
C PHE A 272 -9.57 -17.63 -6.41
N ASP A 273 -9.00 -18.10 -5.29
CA ASP A 273 -9.76 -18.46 -4.10
C ASP A 273 -10.39 -17.20 -3.44
N ASN A 274 -9.66 -16.09 -3.41
CA ASN A 274 -10.10 -14.82 -2.85
C ASN A 274 -11.27 -14.20 -3.64
N VAL A 275 -11.16 -14.09 -4.97
CA VAL A 275 -12.21 -13.50 -5.82
C VAL A 275 -13.51 -14.31 -5.78
N ARG A 276 -13.42 -15.64 -5.68
CA ARG A 276 -14.58 -16.55 -5.58
C ARG A 276 -15.21 -16.57 -4.19
N ASN A 277 -14.50 -16.13 -3.17
CA ASN A 277 -15.01 -16.13 -1.81
C ASN A 277 -15.97 -14.96 -1.60
N LEU A 278 -17.26 -15.19 -1.75
CA LEU A 278 -18.29 -14.17 -1.56
C LEU A 278 -18.77 -14.01 -0.10
N ASN A 279 -18.15 -14.69 0.86
CA ASN A 279 -18.63 -14.72 2.25
C ASN A 279 -18.29 -13.43 3.02
N GLY A 280 -19.31 -12.83 3.65
CA GLY A 280 -19.13 -11.60 4.43
C GLY A 280 -19.04 -10.32 3.60
N LEU A 281 -19.33 -10.40 2.29
CA LEU A 281 -19.54 -9.23 1.43
C LEU A 281 -20.97 -8.70 1.57
N PRO A 282 -21.18 -7.37 1.54
CA PRO A 282 -22.51 -6.79 1.39
C PRO A 282 -23.11 -7.11 0.00
N ALA A 283 -24.43 -6.93 -0.13
CA ALA A 283 -25.19 -7.46 -1.26
C ALA A 283 -24.75 -6.90 -2.63
N PHE A 284 -24.47 -5.60 -2.71
CA PHE A 284 -24.04 -4.96 -3.95
C PHE A 284 -22.61 -5.34 -4.31
N PHE A 285 -21.67 -5.25 -3.38
CA PHE A 285 -20.30 -5.70 -3.65
C PHE A 285 -20.25 -7.18 -4.03
N LYS A 286 -21.11 -8.01 -3.44
CA LYS A 286 -21.27 -9.42 -3.83
C LYS A 286 -21.74 -9.60 -5.27
N SER A 287 -22.65 -8.76 -5.78
CA SER A 287 -23.06 -8.84 -7.19
C SER A 287 -21.92 -8.43 -8.12
N VAL A 288 -21.19 -7.36 -7.77
CA VAL A 288 -20.01 -6.90 -8.50
C VAL A 288 -18.97 -8.02 -8.68
N LEU A 289 -18.53 -8.66 -7.59
CA LEU A 289 -17.54 -9.74 -7.72
C LEU A 289 -18.09 -10.99 -8.42
N ARG A 290 -19.39 -11.27 -8.32
CA ARG A 290 -20.00 -12.40 -9.02
C ARG A 290 -19.96 -12.21 -10.53
N GLU A 291 -20.34 -11.03 -11.02
CA GLU A 291 -20.29 -10.71 -12.45
C GLU A 291 -18.86 -10.84 -13.01
N MET A 292 -17.86 -10.43 -12.23
CA MET A 292 -16.46 -10.63 -12.60
C MET A 292 -16.09 -12.10 -12.70
N VAL A 293 -16.47 -12.93 -11.72
CA VAL A 293 -16.17 -14.38 -11.72
C VAL A 293 -16.87 -15.12 -12.85
N GLU A 294 -18.09 -14.71 -13.22
CA GLU A 294 -18.87 -15.31 -14.31
C GLU A 294 -18.38 -14.87 -15.70
N GLY A 295 -17.63 -13.77 -15.78
CA GLY A 295 -17.00 -13.28 -17.01
C GLY A 295 -15.62 -13.87 -17.32
N PHE A 296 -15.02 -14.62 -16.38
CA PHE A 296 -13.78 -15.39 -16.57
C PHE A 296 -14.05 -16.83 -17.01
#